data_AF-A0A846PTY6-F1
#
_entry.id   AF-A0A846PTY6-F1
#
_cell.length_a   1.000
_cell.length_b   1.000
_cell.length_c   1.000
_cell.angle_alpha   90.00
_cell.angle_beta   90.00
_cell.angle_gamma   90.00
#
_symmetry.space_group_name_H-M   'P 1'
#
loop_
_entity.id
_entity.type
_entity.pdbx_description
1 polymer ?
#
loop_
_entity_poly.entity_id
_entity_poly.type
_entity_poly.pdbx_seq_one_letter_code
_entity_poly.pdbx_strand_id
1 'polypeptide(L)'
;MDHQQLCDIVLELLPQVRFSGILNSRGDLAIEQHRDSSAPLLSPDEVKMSVHYTFQRWTSIQNLAHKIGNEKTNITEFDKVTLISLLLPDNNLLLISSEPGANYMEIISKVKQIIPEE
;
A
#
# COMPACT_ATOMS: atom_id res chain seq x y z
N MET A 1 -0.54 16.84 4.83
CA MET A 1 0.67 15.99 4.81
C MET A 1 0.90 15.60 3.37
N ASP A 2 2.11 15.76 2.85
CA ASP A 2 2.41 15.25 1.52
C ASP A 2 2.61 13.72 1.57
N HIS A 3 2.64 13.09 0.40
CA HIS A 3 2.75 11.65 0.31
C HIS A 3 4.09 11.08 0.79
N GLN A 4 5.18 11.85 0.65
CA GLN A 4 6.50 11.42 1.09
C GLN A 4 6.49 11.30 2.61
N GLN A 5 6.02 12.36 3.29
CA GLN A 5 5.81 12.38 4.73
C GLN A 5 4.89 11.28 5.22
N LEU A 6 3.81 10.98 4.48
CA LEU A 6 2.92 9.87 4.82
C LEU A 6 3.66 8.53 4.81
N CYS A 7 4.41 8.22 3.75
CA CYS A 7 5.18 6.97 3.65
C CYS A 7 6.23 6.86 4.77
N ASP A 8 6.92 7.95 5.08
CA ASP A 8 7.92 8.00 6.14
C ASP A 8 7.28 7.74 7.52
N ILE A 9 6.17 8.42 7.84
CA ILE A 9 5.44 8.22 9.10
C ILE A 9 4.90 6.79 9.22
N VAL A 10 4.41 6.20 8.13
CA VAL A 10 3.96 4.80 8.12
C VAL A 10 5.09 3.86 8.53
N LEU A 11 6.30 4.06 8.00
CA LEU A 11 7.47 3.27 8.38
C LEU A 11 7.93 3.56 9.81
N GLU A 12 7.86 4.80 10.29
CA GLU A 12 8.26 5.14 11.66
C GLU A 12 7.29 4.55 12.70
N LEU A 13 5.98 4.68 12.48
CA LEU A 13 4.94 4.31 13.44
C LEU A 13 4.72 2.79 13.53
N LEU A 14 5.03 2.05 12.47
CA LEU A 14 4.69 0.63 12.32
C LEU A 14 5.95 -0.21 12.08
N PRO A 15 6.63 -0.67 13.13
CA PRO A 15 7.88 -1.44 13.02
C PRO A 15 7.78 -2.68 12.13
N GLN A 16 6.59 -3.29 12.05
CA GLN A 16 6.31 -4.46 11.23
C GLN A 16 6.19 -4.15 9.73
N VAL A 17 6.07 -2.88 9.35
CA VAL A 17 6.04 -2.45 7.95
C VAL A 17 7.47 -2.35 7.43
N ARG A 18 7.69 -2.92 6.24
CA ARG A 18 8.99 -2.97 5.55
C ARG A 18 9.05 -2.02 4.36
N PHE A 19 7.89 -1.70 3.79
CA PHE A 19 7.73 -0.89 2.60
C PHE A 19 6.51 0.00 2.72
N SER A 20 6.65 1.24 2.25
CA SER A 20 5.52 2.12 1.97
C SER A 20 5.74 2.84 0.63
N GLY A 21 4.71 2.96 -0.19
CA GLY A 21 4.82 3.66 -1.47
C GLY A 21 3.49 4.19 -1.97
N ILE A 22 3.55 5.09 -2.95
CA ILE A 22 2.36 5.64 -3.60
C ILE A 22 2.30 5.19 -5.04
N LEU A 23 1.23 4.48 -5.36
CA LEU A 23 0.85 4.16 -6.72
C LEU A 23 -0.16 5.19 -7.21
N ASN A 24 0.22 5.95 -8.23
CA ASN A 24 -0.65 6.99 -8.77
C ASN A 24 -1.74 6.42 -9.70
N SER A 25 -2.71 7.25 -10.07
CA SER A 25 -3.80 6.89 -10.98
C SER A 25 -3.37 6.47 -12.40
N ARG A 26 -2.12 6.72 -12.80
CA ARG A 26 -1.54 6.28 -14.09
C ARG A 26 -0.88 4.89 -13.99
N GLY A 27 -0.75 4.34 -12.80
CA GLY A 27 -0.08 3.07 -12.57
C GLY A 27 1.43 3.21 -12.29
N ASP A 28 1.93 4.43 -12.06
CA ASP A 28 3.33 4.64 -11.68
C ASP A 28 3.51 4.58 -10.16
N LEU A 29 4.56 3.90 -9.69
CA LEU A 29 5.03 4.02 -8.32
C LEU A 29 5.75 5.37 -8.15
N ALA A 30 5.01 6.39 -7.72
CA ALA A 30 5.48 7.77 -7.60
C ALA A 30 6.40 7.97 -6.39
N ILE A 31 6.19 7.20 -5.33
CA ILE A 31 6.99 7.22 -4.11
C ILE A 31 7.29 5.79 -3.71
N GLU A 32 8.53 5.56 -3.30
CA GLU A 32 9.06 4.27 -2.89
C GLU A 32 9.91 4.46 -1.64
N GLN A 33 9.45 3.94 -0.49
CA GLN A 33 10.19 3.98 0.77
C GLN A 33 10.34 2.57 1.34
N HIS A 34 11.56 2.24 1.75
CA HIS A 34 11.91 0.96 2.34
C HIS A 34 12.48 1.18 3.73
N ARG A 35 12.24 0.23 4.63
CA ARG A 35 12.95 0.22 5.90
C ARG A 35 14.39 -0.26 5.68
N ASP A 36 15.36 0.59 5.98
CA ASP A 36 16.80 0.33 5.85
C ASP A 36 17.25 -1.00 6.50
N SER A 37 16.62 -1.39 7.60
CA SER A 37 16.97 -2.61 8.33
C SER A 37 16.43 -3.91 7.73
N SER A 38 15.62 -3.85 6.66
CA SER A 38 14.97 -5.01 6.08
C SER A 38 15.61 -5.40 4.75
N ALA A 39 15.98 -6.67 4.59
CA ALA A 39 16.46 -7.17 3.31
C ALA A 39 15.32 -7.12 2.27
N PRO A 40 15.53 -6.62 1.04
CA PRO A 40 14.48 -6.60 0.03
C PRO A 40 14.06 -8.03 -0.33
N LEU A 41 12.75 -8.26 -0.41
CA LEU A 41 12.19 -9.56 -0.85
C LEU A 41 12.16 -9.68 -2.37
N LEU A 42 12.09 -8.55 -3.06
CA LEU A 42 11.97 -8.42 -4.51
C LEU A 42 13.10 -7.52 -5.03
N SER A 43 13.62 -7.85 -6.20
CA SER A 43 14.46 -6.94 -6.98
C SER A 43 13.65 -5.72 -7.48
N PRO A 44 14.31 -4.63 -7.90
CA PRO A 44 13.60 -3.44 -8.41
C PRO A 44 12.65 -3.72 -9.57
N ASP A 45 12.97 -4.66 -10.47
CA ASP A 45 12.09 -5.02 -11.57
C ASP A 45 10.90 -5.88 -11.10
N GLU A 46 11.10 -6.74 -10.11
CA GLU A 46 10.02 -7.50 -9.48
C GLU A 46 9.09 -6.60 -8.66
N VAL A 47 9.59 -5.51 -8.06
CA VAL A 47 8.76 -4.47 -7.43
C VAL A 47 7.85 -3.82 -8.47
N LYS A 48 8.38 -3.41 -9.63
CA LYS A 48 7.56 -2.87 -10.73
C LYS A 48 6.50 -3.87 -11.20
N MET A 49 6.85 -5.15 -11.30
CA MET A 49 5.88 -6.21 -11.62
C MET A 49 4.78 -6.31 -10.55
N SER A 50 5.13 -6.30 -9.27
CA SER A 50 4.16 -6.35 -8.16
C SER A 50 3.20 -5.15 -8.17
N VAL A 51 3.73 -3.96 -8.43
CA VAL A 51 2.94 -2.72 -8.59
C VAL A 51 2.01 -2.83 -9.80
N HIS A 52 2.50 -3.35 -10.93
CA HIS A 52 1.69 -3.56 -12.12
C HIS A 52 0.50 -4.48 -11.86
N TYR A 53 0.71 -5.61 -11.16
CA TYR A 53 -0.37 -6.53 -10.80
C TYR A 53 -1.38 -5.88 -9.84
N THR A 54 -0.90 -5.07 -8.88
CA THR A 54 -1.77 -4.30 -7.98
C THR A 54 -2.66 -3.34 -8.77
N PHE A 55 -2.08 -2.59 -9.72
CA PHE A 55 -2.82 -1.64 -10.55
C PHE A 55 -3.85 -2.33 -11.45
N GLN A 56 -3.47 -3.43 -12.11
CA GLN A 56 -4.39 -4.22 -12.93
C GLN A 56 -5.56 -4.77 -12.12
N ARG A 57 -5.30 -5.30 -10.92
CA ARG A 57 -6.34 -5.82 -10.02
C ARG A 57 -7.31 -4.71 -9.62
N TRP A 58 -6.79 -3.58 -9.17
CA TRP A 58 -7.59 -2.44 -8.71
C TRP A 58 -8.46 -1.89 -9.83
N THR A 59 -7.88 -1.58 -11.00
CA THR A 59 -8.65 -1.08 -12.15
C THR A 59 -9.73 -2.07 -12.60
N SER A 60 -9.44 -3.37 -12.59
CA SER A 60 -10.40 -4.39 -12.98
C SER A 60 -11.61 -4.45 -12.04
N ILE A 61 -11.42 -4.31 -10.73
CA ILE A 61 -12.55 -4.38 -9.77
C ILE A 61 -13.43 -3.13 -9.82
N GLN A 62 -12.87 -1.97 -10.16
CA GLN A 62 -13.65 -0.72 -10.29
C GLN A 62 -14.73 -0.81 -11.38
N ASN A 63 -14.57 -1.67 -12.39
CA ASN A 63 -15.62 -1.93 -13.39
C ASN A 63 -16.92 -2.46 -12.76
N LEU A 64 -16.84 -3.07 -11.58
CA LEU A 64 -17.98 -3.59 -10.82
C LEU A 64 -18.47 -2.62 -9.73
N ALA A 65 -17.81 -1.47 -9.56
CA ALA A 65 -18.10 -0.54 -8.47
C ALA A 65 -19.55 -0.01 -8.49
N HIS A 66 -20.16 0.10 -9.67
CA HIS A 66 -21.58 0.47 -9.82
C HIS A 66 -22.55 -0.50 -9.13
N LYS A 67 -22.11 -1.72 -8.77
CA LYS A 67 -22.89 -2.73 -8.04
C LYS A 67 -22.44 -2.96 -6.60
N ILE A 68 -21.13 -2.90 -6.34
CA ILE A 68 -20.56 -3.29 -5.02
C ILE A 68 -19.85 -2.15 -4.28
N GLY A 69 -19.79 -0.95 -4.89
CA GLY A 69 -19.04 0.18 -4.38
C GLY A 69 -17.55 0.16 -4.78
N ASN A 70 -16.86 1.27 -4.55
CA ASN A 70 -15.43 1.42 -4.85
C ASN A 70 -14.58 0.62 -3.85
N GLU A 71 -13.50 -0.02 -4.33
CA GLU A 71 -12.49 -0.64 -3.46
C GLU A 71 -11.85 0.42 -2.55
N LYS A 72 -11.96 0.25 -1.23
CA LYS A 72 -11.32 1.14 -0.24
C LYS A 72 -10.00 0.58 0.28
N THR A 73 -9.90 -0.74 0.38
CA THR A 73 -8.74 -1.44 0.96
C THR A 73 -8.66 -2.86 0.39
N ASN A 74 -7.45 -3.35 0.14
CA ASN A 74 -7.18 -4.75 -0.15
C ASN A 74 -6.00 -5.24 0.68
N ILE A 75 -6.08 -6.51 1.06
CA ILE A 75 -5.06 -7.22 1.81
C ILE A 75 -4.83 -8.53 1.07
N THR A 76 -3.58 -8.84 0.77
CA THR A 76 -3.16 -10.12 0.20
C THR A 76 -2.02 -10.66 1.04
N GLU A 77 -2.24 -11.81 1.66
CA GLU A 77 -1.25 -12.48 2.51
C GLU A 77 -0.54 -13.58 1.73
N PHE A 78 0.79 -13.57 1.81
CA PHE A 78 1.68 -14.61 1.34
C PHE A 78 2.49 -15.13 2.53
N ASP A 79 3.04 -16.34 2.40
CA ASP A 79 3.85 -16.98 3.45
C ASP A 79 4.99 -16.11 4.00
N LYS A 80 5.48 -15.15 3.20
CA LYS A 80 6.63 -14.30 3.54
C LYS A 80 6.31 -12.81 3.70
N VAL A 81 5.11 -12.37 3.33
CA VAL A 81 4.76 -10.94 3.31
C VAL A 81 3.25 -10.74 3.22
N THR A 82 2.75 -9.70 3.88
CA THR A 82 1.38 -9.22 3.64
C THR A 82 1.43 -7.92 2.87
N LEU A 83 0.76 -7.88 1.72
CA LEU A 83 0.59 -6.68 0.91
C LEU A 83 -0.74 -6.02 1.24
N ILE A 84 -0.72 -4.71 1.48
CA ILE A 84 -1.90 -3.92 1.80
C ILE A 84 -1.93 -2.72 0.85
N SER A 85 -3.08 -2.46 0.25
CA SER A 85 -3.33 -1.25 -0.53
C SER A 85 -4.52 -0.48 0.03
N LEU A 86 -4.38 0.81 0.27
CA LEU A 86 -5.45 1.71 0.74
C LEU A 86 -5.70 2.80 -0.30
N LEU A 87 -6.96 3.07 -0.61
CA LEU A 87 -7.35 4.21 -1.42
C LEU A 87 -7.25 5.50 -0.60
N LEU A 88 -6.52 6.48 -1.13
CA LEU A 88 -6.39 7.82 -0.56
C LEU A 88 -7.47 8.77 -1.13
N PRO A 89 -7.78 9.89 -0.45
CA PRO A 89 -8.77 10.88 -0.91
C PRO A 89 -8.50 11.44 -2.32
N ASP A 90 -7.24 11.50 -2.73
CA ASP A 90 -6.82 12.02 -4.04
C ASP A 90 -6.80 10.96 -5.15
N ASN A 91 -7.43 9.80 -4.91
CA ASN A 91 -7.51 8.63 -5.79
C ASN A 91 -6.18 7.91 -6.06
N ASN A 92 -5.11 8.23 -5.31
CA ASN A 92 -3.90 7.42 -5.32
C ASN A 92 -4.04 6.23 -4.36
N LEU A 93 -3.18 5.24 -4.54
CA LEU A 93 -3.10 4.07 -3.67
C LEU A 93 -1.85 4.14 -2.79
N LEU A 94 -2.05 4.08 -1.48
CA LEU A 94 -0.98 3.80 -0.54
C LEU A 94 -0.73 2.29 -0.52
N LEU A 95 0.48 1.89 -0.90
CA LEU A 95 0.95 0.52 -0.88
C LEU A 95 1.80 0.30 0.37
N ILE A 96 1.58 -0.81 1.06
CA ILE A 96 2.29 -1.21 2.26
C ILE A 96 2.66 -2.68 2.15
N SER A 97 3.87 -3.04 2.56
CA SER A 97 4.21 -4.44 2.84
C SER A 97 4.66 -4.61 4.28
N SER A 98 4.23 -5.69 4.93
CA SER A 98 4.60 -6.02 6.31
C SER A 98 5.22 -7.40 6.42
N GLU A 99 5.91 -7.62 7.55
CA GLU A 99 6.29 -8.97 7.97
C GLU A 99 5.06 -9.91 8.05
N PRO A 100 5.24 -11.22 7.80
CA PRO A 100 4.16 -12.19 7.90
C PRO A 100 3.64 -12.29 9.34
N GLY A 101 2.33 -12.51 9.50
CA GLY A 101 1.68 -12.58 10.81
C GLY A 101 1.47 -11.22 11.50
N ALA A 102 1.82 -10.11 10.86
CA ALA A 102 1.48 -8.77 11.33
C ALA A 102 -0.05 -8.58 11.42
N ASN A 103 -0.50 -7.86 12.45
CA ASN A 103 -1.91 -7.48 12.58
C ASN A 103 -2.26 -6.38 11.56
N TYR A 104 -2.69 -6.77 10.36
CA TYR A 104 -3.04 -5.86 9.28
C TYR A 104 -4.21 -4.93 9.65
N MET A 105 -5.12 -5.35 10.53
CA MET A 105 -6.23 -4.49 10.99
C MET A 105 -5.71 -3.32 11.83
N GLU A 106 -4.71 -3.58 12.68
CA GLU A 106 -4.05 -2.52 13.46
C GLU A 106 -3.26 -1.57 12.55
N ILE A 107 -2.53 -2.11 11.57
CA ILE A 107 -1.82 -1.30 10.55
C ILE A 107 -2.81 -0.37 9.85
N ILE A 108 -3.88 -0.91 9.29
CA ILE A 108 -4.89 -0.13 8.55
C ILE A 108 -5.53 0.92 9.45
N SER A 109 -5.86 0.57 10.70
CA SER A 109 -6.45 1.50 11.67
C SER A 109 -5.52 2.67 11.97
N LYS A 110 -4.24 2.41 12.27
CA LYS A 110 -3.24 3.44 12.55
C LYS A 110 -2.97 4.33 11.33
N VAL A 111 -2.87 3.73 10.15
CA VAL A 111 -2.70 4.47 8.88
C VAL A 111 -3.89 5.40 8.62
N LYS A 112 -5.12 4.94 8.86
CA LYS A 112 -6.31 5.78 8.67
C LYS A 112 -6.39 6.95 9.66
N GLN A 113 -5.80 6.84 10.85
CA GLN A 113 -5.78 7.93 11.83
C GLN A 113 -4.83 9.08 11.44
N ILE A 114 -3.83 8.81 10.60
CA ILE A 114 -2.86 9.83 10.14
C ILE A 114 -3.22 10.42 8.78
N ILE A 115 -4.08 9.74 8.02
CA ILE A 115 -4.65 10.29 6.78
C ILE A 115 -5.78 11.25 7.17
N PRO A 116 -5.77 12.52 6.75
CA PRO A 116 -6.87 13.44 6.99
C PRO A 116 -8.17 12.89 6.38
N GLU A 117 -9.28 12.92 7.12
CA GLU A 117 -10.60 12.80 6.51
C GLU A 117 -10.87 14.02 5.62
N GLU A 118 -11.58 13.83 4.51
CA GLU A 118 -12.02 14.90 3.60
C GLU A 118 -12.82 16.01 4.31
#